data_AF-A0A4S2RE44-F1
#
_entry.id   AF-A0A4S2RE44-F1
#
_cell.length_a   1.000
_cell.length_b   1.000
_cell.length_c   1.000
_cell.angle_alpha   90.00
_cell.angle_beta   90.00
_cell.angle_gamma   90.00
#
_symmetry.space_group_name_H-M   'P 1'
#
loop_
_entity.id
_entity.type
_entity.pdbx_description
1 polymer ?
#
loop_
_entity_poly.entity_id
_entity_poly.type
_entity_poly.pdbx_seq_one_letter_code
_entity_poly.pdbx_strand_id
1 'polypeptide(L)'
;MVFRRRILALATALLGLGLMAGPAQAATPTGGAPAAPQAAPAAAPSGCTSWVEWVHEGNSHYYGRANVQCATGTYRVKAQCRNLQSGVGYVVYGTRVTGAPSVATVQCHSGNVAESVHAVAEPPAAGVTGCTSWIEWVHEGNNHYYGRAKAQCDTGRYRAQAQCRNLQSGQGYVVTGSRVVSAPDVATVQCHSGNVAESVQAVPE
;
A
#
# COMPACT_ATOMS: atom_id res chain seq x y z
N MET A 1 41.39 -9.26 19.42
CA MET A 1 41.51 -9.45 20.88
C MET A 1 42.26 -8.27 21.47
N VAL A 2 41.58 -7.34 22.15
CA VAL A 2 42.20 -6.49 23.18
C VAL A 2 41.17 -6.35 24.30
N PHE A 3 41.58 -6.79 25.47
CA PHE A 3 40.83 -6.89 26.72
C PHE A 3 41.44 -5.87 27.71
N ARG A 4 40.65 -5.47 28.73
CA ARG A 4 41.02 -4.79 30.00
C ARG A 4 41.00 -3.25 29.94
N ARG A 5 40.49 -2.49 30.93
CA ARG A 5 40.26 -2.64 32.40
C ARG A 5 39.15 -1.66 32.82
N ARG A 6 38.09 -2.08 33.55
CA ARG A 6 37.79 -1.88 34.99
C ARG A 6 38.26 -0.56 35.63
N ILE A 7 37.35 0.17 36.29
CA ILE A 7 37.29 0.41 37.76
C ILE A 7 36.01 1.18 38.16
N LEU A 8 35.42 0.74 39.28
CA LEU A 8 34.28 1.30 40.02
C LEU A 8 34.52 2.72 40.53
N ALA A 9 33.43 3.48 40.71
CA ALA A 9 33.28 4.36 41.87
C ALA A 9 31.80 4.37 42.33
N LEU A 10 31.56 3.73 43.48
CA LEU A 10 30.39 3.97 44.33
C LEU A 10 30.61 5.32 45.04
N ALA A 11 29.59 6.17 45.09
CA ALA A 11 29.51 7.24 46.07
C ALA A 11 28.06 7.34 46.57
N THR A 12 27.84 6.80 47.77
CA THR A 12 26.70 7.07 48.64
C THR A 12 26.87 8.45 49.28
N ALA A 13 25.82 9.27 49.24
CA ALA A 13 25.66 10.40 50.16
C ALA A 13 24.18 10.50 50.55
N LEU A 14 23.98 10.44 51.87
CA LEU A 14 22.72 10.49 52.59
C LEU A 14 22.25 11.95 52.82
N LEU A 15 20.94 12.05 53.06
CA LEU A 15 20.24 13.01 53.93
C LEU A 15 20.10 14.48 53.46
N GLY A 16 18.82 14.85 53.28
CA GLY A 16 18.34 16.22 53.27
C GLY A 16 16.82 16.26 53.29
N LEU A 17 16.22 16.03 54.48
CA LEU A 17 14.80 16.32 54.72
C LEU A 17 14.58 17.83 54.61
N GLY A 18 13.69 18.24 53.72
CA GLY A 18 13.13 19.59 53.65
C GLY A 18 11.64 19.51 53.34
N LEU A 19 10.82 19.43 54.39
CA LEU A 19 9.38 19.62 54.33
C LEU A 19 9.11 21.12 54.12
N MET A 20 8.58 21.49 52.96
CA MET A 20 7.92 22.78 52.74
C MET A 20 6.57 22.51 52.09
N ALA A 21 5.50 22.66 52.87
CA ALA A 21 4.13 22.63 52.41
C ALA A 21 3.84 23.88 51.58
N GLY A 22 3.69 23.71 50.27
CA GLY A 22 3.13 24.74 49.38
C GLY A 22 1.61 24.79 49.48
N PRO A 23 0.97 25.95 49.25
CA PRO A 23 -0.48 26.08 49.33
C PRO A 23 -1.14 25.29 48.19
N ALA A 24 -2.19 24.55 48.53
CA ALA A 24 -3.03 23.85 47.58
C ALA A 24 -3.63 24.83 46.56
N GLN A 25 -3.17 24.76 45.31
CA GLN A 25 -3.90 25.35 44.19
C GLN A 25 -5.10 24.46 43.90
N ALA A 26 -6.29 25.01 44.09
CA ALA A 26 -7.53 24.41 43.65
C ALA A 26 -7.43 24.11 42.15
N ALA A 27 -7.51 22.83 41.80
CA ALA A 27 -7.63 22.39 40.41
C ALA A 27 -8.93 22.98 39.85
N THR A 28 -8.81 23.89 38.90
CA THR A 28 -9.92 24.27 38.03
C THR A 28 -10.39 23.01 37.29
N PRO A 29 -11.69 22.71 37.25
CA PRO A 29 -12.17 21.65 36.38
C PRO A 29 -11.88 22.10 34.95
N THR A 30 -10.89 21.48 34.30
CA THR A 30 -10.72 21.55 32.86
C THR A 30 -12.02 21.02 32.27
N GLY A 31 -12.88 21.94 31.84
CA GLY A 31 -14.05 21.63 31.04
C GLY A 31 -13.57 20.80 29.86
N GLY A 32 -13.97 19.53 29.85
CA GLY A 32 -13.71 18.65 28.73
C GLY A 32 -14.27 19.32 27.49
N ALA A 33 -13.39 19.70 26.57
CA ALA A 33 -13.82 20.08 25.25
C ALA A 33 -14.69 18.93 24.73
N PRO A 34 -15.93 19.20 24.25
CA PRO A 34 -16.73 18.15 23.65
C PRO A 34 -15.90 17.53 22.53
N ALA A 35 -15.75 16.21 22.56
CA ALA A 35 -15.12 15.47 21.48
C ALA A 35 -15.76 15.95 20.16
N ALA A 36 -14.93 16.41 19.22
CA ALA A 36 -15.41 16.83 17.92
C ALA A 36 -16.33 15.72 17.36
N PRO A 37 -17.50 16.06 16.78
CA PRO A 37 -18.37 15.05 16.22
C PRO A 37 -17.57 14.19 15.25
N GLN A 38 -17.48 12.89 15.52
CA GLN A 38 -16.92 11.96 14.55
C GLN A 38 -17.77 12.08 13.28
N ALA A 39 -17.15 12.55 12.20
CA ALA A 39 -17.82 12.64 10.90
C ALA A 39 -18.43 11.27 10.58
N ALA A 40 -19.70 11.25 10.19
CA ALA A 40 -20.36 10.03 9.76
C ALA A 40 -19.50 9.34 8.69
N PRO A 41 -19.36 8.00 8.73
CA PRO A 41 -18.57 7.29 7.73
C PRO A 41 -19.10 7.65 6.34
N ALA A 42 -18.20 8.09 5.46
CA ALA A 42 -18.57 8.43 4.10
C ALA A 42 -19.19 7.21 3.42
N ALA A 43 -20.31 7.41 2.72
CA ALA A 43 -20.99 6.32 2.02
C ALA A 43 -20.04 5.67 0.99
N ALA A 44 -19.97 4.35 1.02
CA ALA A 44 -19.18 3.59 0.05
C ALA A 44 -19.66 3.89 -1.39
N PRO A 45 -18.73 3.98 -2.35
CA PRO A 45 -19.10 4.25 -3.73
C PRO A 45 -19.93 3.11 -4.32
N SER A 46 -20.92 3.45 -5.14
CA SER A 46 -21.78 2.46 -5.80
C SER A 46 -22.14 2.87 -7.23
N GLY A 47 -22.49 1.90 -8.07
CA GLY A 47 -22.77 2.13 -9.49
C GLY A 47 -21.55 2.66 -10.24
N CYS A 48 -20.37 2.11 -9.95
CA CYS A 48 -19.12 2.57 -10.53
C CYS A 48 -18.86 1.97 -11.90
N THR A 49 -18.46 2.81 -12.84
CA THR A 49 -17.91 2.46 -14.14
C THR A 49 -16.47 2.94 -14.21
N SER A 50 -15.58 2.11 -14.76
CA SER A 50 -14.17 2.44 -14.99
C SER A 50 -13.82 2.29 -16.45
N TRP A 51 -12.96 3.16 -16.97
CA TRP A 51 -12.44 3.06 -18.33
C TRP A 51 -11.02 3.61 -18.43
N VAL A 52 -10.35 3.25 -19.51
CA VAL A 52 -9.02 3.77 -19.85
C VAL A 52 -9.11 4.58 -21.13
N GLU A 53 -8.54 5.77 -21.10
CA GLU A 53 -8.44 6.68 -22.23
C GLU A 53 -7.04 6.67 -22.82
N TRP A 54 -7.03 6.93 -24.12
CA TRP A 54 -5.81 7.10 -24.89
C TRP A 54 -5.21 8.48 -24.58
N VAL A 55 -3.92 8.50 -24.28
CA VAL A 55 -3.16 9.71 -23.97
C VAL A 55 -2.23 10.00 -25.13
N HIS A 56 -2.20 11.26 -25.54
CA HIS A 56 -1.21 11.81 -26.45
C HIS A 56 -0.30 12.77 -25.69
N GLU A 57 1.00 12.50 -25.67
CA GLU A 57 2.00 13.28 -24.95
C GLU A 57 3.28 13.40 -25.80
N GLY A 58 3.51 14.57 -26.39
CA GLY A 58 4.59 14.76 -27.36
C GLY A 58 4.45 13.79 -28.52
N ASN A 59 5.48 12.96 -28.76
CA ASN A 59 5.45 11.91 -29.79
C ASN A 59 4.99 10.54 -29.25
N SER A 60 4.60 10.46 -27.98
CA SER A 60 4.17 9.22 -27.36
C SER A 60 2.65 9.12 -27.33
N HIS A 61 2.17 7.89 -27.50
CA HIS A 61 0.77 7.57 -27.42
C HIS A 61 0.55 6.25 -26.69
N TYR A 62 -0.33 6.24 -25.69
CA TYR A 62 -0.53 5.07 -24.84
C TYR A 62 -1.87 5.13 -24.10
N TYR A 63 -2.43 3.98 -23.74
CA TYR A 63 -3.62 3.86 -22.90
C TYR A 63 -3.28 4.13 -21.43
N GLY A 64 -3.01 5.39 -21.09
CA GLY A 64 -2.42 5.77 -19.80
C GLY A 64 -3.32 6.50 -18.83
N ARG A 65 -4.51 6.95 -19.26
CA ARG A 65 -5.41 7.71 -18.38
C ARG A 65 -6.53 6.82 -17.89
N ALA A 66 -6.54 6.57 -16.59
CA ALA A 66 -7.54 5.78 -15.91
C ALA A 66 -8.61 6.67 -15.32
N ASN A 67 -9.86 6.33 -15.57
CA ASN A 67 -11.02 7.09 -15.13
C ASN A 67 -12.02 6.20 -14.41
N VAL A 68 -12.68 6.75 -13.41
CA VAL A 68 -13.77 6.13 -12.66
C VAL A 68 -14.87 7.14 -12.43
N GLN A 69 -16.11 6.72 -12.61
CA GLN A 69 -17.28 7.47 -12.21
C GLN A 69 -18.24 6.55 -11.46
N CYS A 70 -18.66 6.94 -10.27
CA CYS A 70 -19.69 6.26 -9.50
C CYS A 70 -20.94 7.13 -9.40
N ALA A 71 -22.09 6.50 -9.23
CA ALA A 71 -23.37 7.19 -9.09
C ALA A 71 -23.49 7.91 -7.74
N THR A 72 -22.94 7.31 -6.67
CA THR A 72 -22.99 7.84 -5.31
C THR A 72 -21.68 7.60 -4.56
N GLY A 73 -21.57 8.20 -3.36
CA GLY A 73 -20.47 7.97 -2.43
C GLY A 73 -19.27 8.90 -2.59
N THR A 74 -18.26 8.68 -1.75
CA THR A 74 -16.96 9.39 -1.81
C THR A 74 -15.87 8.39 -2.18
N TYR A 75 -15.12 8.69 -3.25
CA TYR A 75 -14.13 7.77 -3.80
C TYR A 75 -12.95 8.50 -4.44
N ARG A 76 -11.90 7.75 -4.73
CA ARG A 76 -10.84 8.13 -5.67
C ARG A 76 -10.64 7.03 -6.69
N VAL A 77 -9.98 7.35 -7.80
CA VAL A 77 -9.54 6.32 -8.76
C VAL A 77 -8.20 5.73 -8.32
N LYS A 78 -8.05 4.42 -8.51
CA LYS A 78 -6.80 3.67 -8.40
C LYS A 78 -6.53 3.04 -9.75
N ALA A 79 -5.28 3.10 -10.22
CA ALA A 79 -4.84 2.42 -11.42
C ALA A 79 -3.56 1.62 -11.16
N GLN A 80 -3.50 0.39 -11.65
CA GLN A 80 -2.22 -0.30 -11.84
C GLN A 80 -1.72 0.02 -13.24
N CYS A 81 -0.51 0.55 -13.28
CA CYS A 81 0.19 0.95 -14.47
C CYS A 81 1.31 -0.03 -14.76
N ARG A 82 1.53 -0.36 -16.04
CA ARG A 82 2.63 -1.21 -16.48
C ARG A 82 3.44 -0.55 -17.59
N ASN A 83 4.75 -0.68 -17.51
CA ASN A 83 5.62 -0.45 -18.63
C ASN A 83 5.60 -1.67 -19.56
N LEU A 84 5.13 -1.50 -20.81
CA LEU A 84 5.04 -2.64 -21.74
C LEU A 84 6.40 -3.13 -22.25
N GLN A 85 7.47 -2.33 -22.12
CA GLN A 85 8.82 -2.71 -22.55
C GLN A 85 9.58 -3.48 -21.47
N SER A 86 9.50 -3.04 -20.21
CA SER A 86 10.22 -3.67 -19.09
C SER A 86 9.36 -4.65 -18.27
N GLY A 87 8.03 -4.63 -18.44
CA GLY A 87 7.10 -5.41 -17.64
C GLY A 87 6.95 -4.94 -16.19
N VAL A 88 7.65 -3.87 -15.78
CA VAL A 88 7.57 -3.31 -14.43
C VAL A 88 6.25 -2.60 -14.22
N GLY A 89 5.62 -2.81 -13.06
CA GLY A 89 4.34 -2.23 -12.72
C GLY A 89 4.35 -1.47 -11.40
N TYR A 90 3.39 -0.59 -11.23
CA TYR A 90 3.17 0.21 -10.03
C TYR A 90 1.70 0.62 -9.93
N VAL A 91 1.28 1.10 -8.76
CA VAL A 91 -0.07 1.65 -8.55
C VAL A 91 0.02 3.15 -8.34
N VAL A 92 -0.93 3.87 -8.92
CA VAL A 92 -1.16 5.29 -8.65
C VAL A 92 -2.61 5.53 -8.23
N TYR A 93 -2.78 6.54 -7.37
CA TYR A 93 -4.08 7.03 -6.95
C TYR A 93 -4.32 8.42 -7.54
N GLY A 94 -5.55 8.66 -7.97
CA GLY A 94 -5.96 9.90 -8.60
C GLY A 94 -6.73 10.84 -7.71
N THR A 95 -7.49 11.70 -8.38
CA THR A 95 -8.33 12.69 -7.72
C THR A 95 -9.41 12.05 -6.85
N ARG A 96 -9.70 12.68 -5.72
CA ARG A 96 -10.80 12.35 -4.83
C ARG A 96 -12.07 13.08 -5.28
N VAL A 97 -13.17 12.34 -5.36
CA VAL A 97 -14.53 12.83 -5.60
C VAL A 97 -15.32 12.70 -4.29
N THR A 98 -15.82 13.82 -3.77
CA THR A 98 -16.66 13.87 -2.56
C THR A 98 -18.14 14.14 -2.85
N GLY A 99 -18.48 14.42 -4.12
CA GLY A 99 -19.84 14.71 -4.57
C GLY A 99 -20.15 13.98 -5.87
N ALA A 100 -20.41 12.67 -5.77
CA ALA A 100 -20.84 11.85 -6.89
C ALA A 100 -22.23 12.31 -7.41
N PRO A 101 -22.50 12.21 -8.72
CA PRO A 101 -21.66 11.61 -9.77
C PRO A 101 -20.61 12.58 -10.33
N SER A 102 -19.34 12.17 -10.37
CA SER A 102 -18.26 12.94 -11.01
C SER A 102 -17.12 12.03 -11.47
N VAL A 103 -16.29 12.45 -12.42
CA VAL A 103 -15.19 11.60 -12.89
C VAL A 103 -13.94 11.81 -12.02
N ALA A 104 -13.46 10.74 -11.41
CA ALA A 104 -12.13 10.68 -10.81
C ALA A 104 -11.14 10.19 -11.87
N THR A 105 -9.97 10.82 -11.96
CA THR A 105 -8.97 10.52 -13.00
C THR A 105 -7.55 10.42 -12.43
N VAL A 106 -6.74 9.56 -13.04
CA VAL A 106 -5.30 9.44 -12.79
C VAL A 106 -4.59 9.08 -14.09
N GLN A 107 -3.40 9.62 -14.29
CA GLN A 107 -2.57 9.30 -15.44
C GLN A 107 -1.33 8.51 -15.00
N CYS A 108 -1.07 7.39 -15.67
CA CYS A 108 0.19 6.68 -15.56
C CYS A 108 1.35 7.58 -16.04
N HIS A 109 2.56 7.35 -15.53
CA HIS A 109 3.77 7.99 -16.06
C HIS A 109 3.90 7.76 -17.57
N SER A 110 4.56 8.69 -18.24
CA SER A 110 4.69 8.70 -19.70
C SER A 110 5.13 7.34 -20.26
N GLY A 111 4.41 6.86 -21.28
CA GLY A 111 4.66 5.57 -21.95
C GLY A 111 4.18 4.32 -21.20
N ASN A 112 3.51 4.46 -20.05
CA ASN A 112 2.99 3.31 -19.28
C ASN A 112 1.48 3.20 -19.44
N VAL A 113 0.98 1.98 -19.58
CA VAL A 113 -0.45 1.71 -19.77
C VAL A 113 -1.13 1.41 -18.44
N ALA A 114 -2.39 1.81 -18.29
CA ALA A 114 -3.23 1.39 -17.17
C ALA A 114 -3.86 0.02 -17.49
N GLU A 115 -3.54 -1.03 -16.74
CA GLU A 115 -4.08 -2.38 -17.00
C GLU A 115 -5.30 -2.71 -16.13
N SER A 116 -5.37 -2.15 -14.93
CA SER A 116 -6.55 -2.27 -14.07
C SER A 116 -6.89 -0.93 -13.43
N VAL A 117 -8.19 -0.66 -13.31
CA VAL A 117 -8.74 0.61 -12.84
C VAL A 117 -9.90 0.33 -11.90
N HIS A 118 -9.88 0.95 -10.72
CA HIS A 118 -10.85 0.70 -9.67
C HIS A 118 -11.28 1.98 -8.96
N ALA A 119 -12.54 2.02 -8.54
CA ALA A 119 -13.00 2.97 -7.54
C ALA A 119 -12.54 2.51 -6.15
N VAL A 120 -11.98 3.42 -5.36
CA VAL A 120 -11.58 3.16 -3.97
C VAL A 120 -12.40 4.05 -3.07
N ALA A 121 -13.07 3.46 -2.08
CA ALA A 121 -13.83 4.20 -1.08
C ALA A 121 -12.93 5.17 -0.28
N GLU A 122 -13.46 6.31 0.12
CA GLU A 122 -12.72 7.36 0.82
C GLU A 122 -13.48 7.88 2.06
N PRO A 123 -13.04 7.55 3.30
CA PRO A 123 -11.88 6.72 3.62
C PRO A 123 -12.10 5.24 3.21
N PRO A 124 -11.02 4.49 2.96
CA PRO A 124 -11.14 3.10 2.54
C PRO A 124 -11.67 2.20 3.67
N ALA A 125 -12.31 1.10 3.29
CA ALA A 125 -12.91 0.15 4.22
C ALA A 125 -11.85 -0.50 5.13
N ALA A 126 -12.23 -0.84 6.36
CA ALA A 126 -11.35 -1.57 7.28
C ALA A 126 -11.06 -3.00 6.80
N GLY A 127 -9.98 -3.58 7.30
CA GLY A 127 -9.49 -4.89 6.87
C GLY A 127 -8.54 -4.81 5.68
N VAL A 128 -8.26 -5.94 5.04
CA VAL A 128 -7.46 -6.00 3.80
C VAL A 128 -8.41 -5.88 2.62
N THR A 129 -8.47 -4.70 2.01
CA THR A 129 -9.43 -4.41 0.93
C THR A 129 -8.79 -3.74 -0.27
N GLY A 130 -9.47 -3.82 -1.42
CA GLY A 130 -9.06 -3.13 -2.65
C GLY A 130 -7.71 -3.59 -3.19
N CYS A 131 -7.34 -4.85 -2.98
CA CYS A 131 -6.05 -5.37 -3.41
C CYS A 131 -5.96 -5.47 -4.93
N THR A 132 -4.85 -4.96 -5.47
CA THR A 132 -4.46 -5.13 -6.87
C THR A 132 -3.14 -5.86 -6.91
N SER A 133 -3.01 -6.83 -7.80
CA SER A 133 -1.82 -7.67 -7.92
C SER A 133 -1.34 -7.75 -9.36
N TRP A 134 -0.03 -7.88 -9.54
CA TRP A 134 0.61 -7.99 -10.85
C TRP A 134 1.89 -8.81 -10.78
N ILE A 135 2.39 -9.24 -11.93
CA ILE A 135 3.61 -10.04 -12.05
C ILE A 135 4.58 -9.29 -12.96
N GLU A 136 5.83 -9.18 -12.51
CA GLU A 136 6.92 -8.51 -13.21
C GLU A 136 7.97 -9.53 -13.66
N TRP A 137 8.78 -9.09 -14.63
CA TRP A 137 9.94 -9.83 -15.08
C TRP A 137 11.05 -9.80 -14.03
N VAL A 138 11.74 -10.93 -13.93
CA VAL A 138 13.02 -11.06 -13.24
C VAL A 138 14.08 -11.30 -14.31
N HIS A 139 15.15 -10.51 -14.26
CA HIS A 139 16.34 -10.74 -15.07
C HIS A 139 17.27 -11.68 -14.32
N GLU A 140 17.66 -12.78 -14.96
CA GLU A 140 18.62 -13.75 -14.44
C GLU A 140 19.58 -14.15 -15.55
N GLY A 141 20.82 -13.65 -15.46
CA GLY A 141 21.77 -13.72 -16.56
C GLY A 141 21.19 -13.04 -17.82
N ASN A 142 21.19 -13.76 -18.94
CA ASN A 142 20.63 -13.29 -20.22
C ASN A 142 19.13 -13.62 -20.39
N ASN A 143 18.51 -14.29 -19.42
CA ASN A 143 17.12 -14.70 -19.49
C ASN A 143 16.23 -13.77 -18.68
N HIS A 144 14.97 -13.68 -19.11
CA HIS A 144 13.91 -13.05 -18.33
C HIS A 144 12.77 -14.05 -18.13
N TYR A 145 12.16 -14.02 -16.96
CA TYR A 145 10.97 -14.82 -16.67
C TYR A 145 10.04 -14.05 -15.73
N TYR A 146 8.74 -14.32 -15.82
CA TYR A 146 7.71 -13.70 -14.97
C TYR A 146 7.77 -14.25 -13.55
N GLY A 147 8.83 -13.95 -12.80
CA GLY A 147 9.09 -14.56 -11.50
C GLY A 147 8.69 -13.72 -10.29
N ARG A 148 8.43 -12.43 -10.46
CA ARG A 148 8.24 -11.49 -9.34
C ARG A 148 6.79 -11.08 -9.21
N ALA A 149 6.16 -11.58 -8.16
CA ALA A 149 4.77 -11.33 -7.83
C ALA A 149 4.64 -10.14 -6.88
N LYS A 150 3.70 -9.25 -7.15
CA LYS A 150 3.42 -8.06 -6.33
C LYS A 150 1.94 -7.91 -6.03
N ALA A 151 1.65 -7.36 -4.86
CA ALA A 151 0.29 -7.02 -4.45
C ALA A 151 0.29 -5.72 -3.63
N GLN A 152 -0.74 -4.90 -3.83
CA GLN A 152 -0.98 -3.67 -3.08
C GLN A 152 -2.46 -3.47 -2.79
N CYS A 153 -2.79 -3.42 -1.51
CA CYS A 153 -4.13 -3.17 -0.98
C CYS A 153 -4.27 -1.72 -0.53
N ASP A 154 -5.52 -1.27 -0.42
CA ASP A 154 -5.84 0.09 0.00
C ASP A 154 -5.81 0.22 1.53
N THR A 155 -6.06 -0.89 2.23
CA THR A 155 -6.06 -0.99 3.69
C THR A 155 -5.51 -2.32 4.19
N GLY A 156 -5.21 -2.38 5.49
CA GLY A 156 -4.86 -3.60 6.20
C GLY A 156 -3.37 -3.92 6.24
N ARG A 157 -3.03 -5.03 6.90
CA ARG A 157 -1.68 -5.61 6.94
C ARG A 157 -1.71 -6.94 6.22
N TYR A 158 -0.77 -7.14 5.31
CA TYR A 158 -0.76 -8.31 4.42
C TYR A 158 0.64 -8.63 3.91
N ARG A 159 0.77 -9.80 3.29
CA ARG A 159 1.94 -10.24 2.54
C ARG A 159 1.51 -10.78 1.19
N ALA A 160 2.43 -10.83 0.23
CA ALA A 160 2.15 -11.42 -1.07
C ALA A 160 2.29 -12.95 -1.01
N GLN A 161 1.39 -13.65 -1.67
CA GLN A 161 1.50 -15.07 -1.96
C GLN A 161 1.36 -15.27 -3.47
N ALA A 162 2.21 -16.12 -4.04
CA ALA A 162 2.21 -16.43 -5.46
C ALA A 162 2.06 -17.93 -5.68
N GLN A 163 1.27 -18.30 -6.69
CA GLN A 163 1.33 -19.64 -7.27
C GLN A 163 2.40 -19.63 -8.34
N CYS A 164 3.42 -20.46 -8.16
CA CYS A 164 4.57 -20.57 -9.03
C CYS A 164 4.53 -21.88 -9.80
N ARG A 165 4.95 -21.86 -11.07
CA ARG A 165 5.07 -23.04 -11.91
C ARG A 165 6.47 -23.13 -12.52
N ASN A 166 7.04 -24.32 -12.46
CA ASN A 166 8.25 -24.64 -13.18
C ASN A 166 7.96 -24.79 -14.68
N LEU A 167 8.63 -24.02 -15.52
CA LEU A 167 8.36 -24.03 -16.96
C LEU A 167 8.85 -25.31 -17.67
N GLN A 168 9.83 -26.01 -17.11
CA GLN A 168 10.41 -27.20 -17.73
C GLN A 168 9.65 -28.48 -17.34
N SER A 169 9.31 -28.61 -16.06
CA SER A 169 8.64 -29.80 -15.50
C SER A 169 7.13 -29.66 -15.36
N GLY A 170 6.60 -28.44 -15.45
CA GLY A 170 5.17 -28.15 -15.23
C GLY A 170 4.72 -28.20 -13.76
N GLN A 171 5.61 -28.55 -12.82
CA GLN A 171 5.26 -28.66 -11.40
C GLN A 171 4.91 -27.30 -10.79
N GLY A 172 3.82 -27.26 -10.02
CA GLY A 172 3.34 -26.07 -9.31
C GLY A 172 3.68 -26.09 -7.82
N TYR A 173 3.90 -24.92 -7.23
CA TYR A 173 4.09 -24.73 -5.79
C TYR A 173 3.65 -23.33 -5.37
N VAL A 174 3.46 -23.11 -4.07
CA VAL A 174 3.07 -21.80 -3.52
C VAL A 174 4.23 -21.19 -2.75
N VAL A 175 4.53 -19.92 -3.02
CA VAL A 175 5.49 -19.13 -2.24
C VAL A 175 4.75 -18.04 -1.51
N THR A 176 4.95 -17.96 -0.20
CA THR A 176 4.43 -16.88 0.64
C THR A 176 5.58 -15.99 1.08
N GLY A 177 5.48 -14.69 0.81
CA GLY A 177 6.51 -13.73 1.17
C GLY A 177 6.65 -13.60 2.69
N SER A 178 7.88 -13.49 3.20
CA SER A 178 8.14 -13.34 4.64
C SER A 178 7.85 -11.93 5.16
N ARG A 179 7.84 -10.92 4.28
CA ARG A 179 7.61 -9.52 4.64
C ARG A 179 6.12 -9.20 4.66
N VAL A 180 5.62 -8.85 5.84
CA VAL A 180 4.32 -8.20 6.02
C VAL A 180 4.50 -6.70 5.80
N VAL A 181 3.57 -6.10 5.07
CA VAL A 181 3.50 -4.66 4.82
C VAL A 181 2.17 -4.10 5.32
N SER A 182 2.13 -2.80 5.58
CA SER A 182 0.88 -2.08 5.88
C SER A 182 0.47 -1.31 4.63
N ALA A 183 -0.81 -1.38 4.25
CA ALA A 183 -1.33 -0.58 3.15
C ALA A 183 -1.01 0.91 3.34
N PRO A 184 -0.70 1.65 2.26
CA PRO A 184 -0.76 1.23 0.87
C PRO A 184 0.58 0.68 0.32
N ASP A 185 1.46 0.10 1.14
CA ASP A 185 2.77 -0.39 0.66
C ASP A 185 2.66 -1.63 -0.23
N VAL A 186 3.64 -1.83 -1.13
CA VAL A 186 3.68 -2.98 -2.03
C VAL A 186 4.30 -4.19 -1.33
N ALA A 187 3.57 -5.30 -1.26
CA ALA A 187 4.12 -6.60 -0.90
C ALA A 187 4.72 -7.28 -2.14
N THR A 188 5.88 -7.91 -2.00
CA THR A 188 6.57 -8.61 -3.10
C THR A 188 7.00 -10.00 -2.66
N VAL A 189 6.86 -10.97 -3.56
CA VAL A 189 7.41 -12.32 -3.42
C VAL A 189 7.97 -12.77 -4.77
N GLN A 190 8.98 -13.64 -4.76
CA GLN A 190 9.63 -14.13 -5.96
C GLN A 190 9.61 -15.65 -6.00
N CYS A 191 9.21 -16.22 -7.14
CA CYS A 191 9.35 -17.64 -7.42
C CYS A 191 10.84 -18.02 -7.51
N HIS A 192 11.18 -19.28 -7.25
CA HIS A 192 12.54 -19.76 -7.43
C HIS A 192 13.04 -19.55 -8.86
N SER A 193 14.36 -19.41 -9.01
CA SER A 193 15.05 -19.27 -10.31
C SER A 193 14.45 -20.19 -11.39
N GLY A 194 14.15 -19.62 -12.56
CA GLY A 194 13.57 -20.34 -13.70
C GLY A 194 12.08 -20.73 -13.59
N ASN A 195 11.35 -20.27 -12.56
CA ASN A 195 9.92 -20.56 -12.39
C ASN A 195 9.08 -19.29 -12.54
N VAL A 196 7.90 -19.39 -13.13
CA VAL A 196 7.00 -18.25 -13.33
C VAL A 196 5.93 -18.19 -12.25
N ALA A 197 5.56 -16.98 -11.82
CA ALA A 197 4.33 -16.74 -11.10
C ALA A 197 3.15 -16.78 -12.09
N GLU A 198 2.08 -17.47 -11.74
CA GLU A 198 0.87 -17.59 -12.54
C GLU A 198 -0.27 -16.76 -11.96
N SER A 199 -0.33 -16.67 -10.63
CA SER A 199 -1.29 -15.85 -9.91
C SER A 199 -0.66 -15.31 -8.63
N VAL A 200 -1.20 -14.18 -8.16
CA VAL A 200 -0.72 -13.48 -6.98
C VAL A 200 -1.93 -13.04 -6.18
N GLN A 201 -1.82 -13.13 -4.87
CA GLN A 201 -2.82 -12.60 -3.95
C GLN A 201 -2.16 -11.94 -2.74
N ALA A 202 -2.86 -10.96 -2.18
CA ALA A 202 -2.55 -10.46 -0.85
C ALA A 202 -3.20 -11.37 0.18
N VAL A 203 -2.39 -11.86 1.13
CA VAL A 203 -2.86 -12.69 2.24
C VAL A 203 -2.87 -11.84 3.51
N PRO A 204 -4.02 -11.70 4.18
CA PRO A 204 -4.11 -11.00 5.46
C PRO A 204 -3.17 -11.58 6.51
N GLU A 205 -2.68 -10.72 7.41
CA GLU A 205 -1.99 -11.12 8.64
C GLU A 205 -2.95 -11.19 9.83
#